data_AF-A0A941GNN1-F1
#
_entry.id   AF-A0A941GNN1-F1
#
_cell.length_a   1.000
_cell.length_b   1.000
_cell.length_c   1.000
_cell.angle_alpha   90.00
_cell.angle_beta   90.00
_cell.angle_gamma   90.00
#
_symmetry.space_group_name_H-M   'P 1'
#
loop_
_entity.id
_entity.type
_entity.pdbx_description
1 polymer ?
#
loop_
_entity_poly.entity_id
_entity_poly.type
_entity_poly.pdbx_seq_one_letter_code
_entity_poly.pdbx_strand_id
1 'polypeptide(L)'
;MAYQGDPETGTPTDSGTHEHHIWRVDKVKALVANQDEEVTFFCGGSRNFPKFINLFDSVFVFEVNLTTLNERLDGRPENEWGGKKSERERIVRLHQTKEEIPKNGIIIDATAPIEHVVDEIVRHSEENKR
;
A
#
# COMPACT_ATOMS: atom_id res chain seq x y z
N MET A 1 -6.35 11.42 -3.85
CA MET A 1 -6.06 11.15 -2.43
C MET A 1 -4.57 11.32 -2.16
N ALA A 2 -3.72 10.66 -2.93
CA ALA A 2 -2.26 10.81 -2.88
C ALA A 2 -1.73 12.10 -3.53
N TYR A 3 -0.55 12.54 -3.11
CA TYR A 3 0.23 13.64 -3.69
C TYR A 3 1.71 13.54 -3.29
N GLN A 4 2.56 14.36 -3.90
CA GLN A 4 3.98 14.49 -3.54
C GLN A 4 4.14 15.51 -2.42
N GLY A 5 4.63 15.08 -1.26
CA GLY A 5 4.77 15.91 -0.09
C GLY A 5 5.74 15.33 0.96
N ASP A 6 6.23 16.18 1.84
CA ASP A 6 7.04 15.78 2.98
C ASP A 6 6.20 14.90 3.95
N PRO A 7 6.63 13.68 4.29
CA PRO A 7 5.83 12.77 5.13
C PRO A 7 5.52 13.31 6.53
N GLU A 8 6.37 14.17 7.08
CA GLU A 8 6.27 14.68 8.44
C GLU A 8 5.41 15.94 8.54
N THR A 9 5.45 16.82 7.55
CA THR A 9 4.74 18.10 7.56
C THR A 9 3.52 18.09 6.64
N GLY A 10 3.51 17.24 5.61
CA GLY A 10 2.52 17.25 4.55
C GLY A 10 2.71 18.38 3.54
N THR A 11 3.78 19.17 3.62
CA THR A 11 4.06 20.24 2.68
C THR A 11 4.32 19.67 1.29
N PRO A 12 3.63 20.15 0.23
CA PRO A 12 3.87 19.67 -1.13
C PRO A 12 5.32 19.87 -1.58
N THR A 13 5.83 18.94 -2.40
CA THR A 13 7.16 18.98 -3.01
C THR A 13 7.12 18.55 -4.46
N ASP A 14 8.04 19.07 -5.27
CA ASP A 14 8.15 18.78 -6.70
C ASP A 14 9.07 17.58 -7.02
N SER A 15 9.62 16.92 -5.99
CA SER A 15 10.65 15.89 -6.14
C SER A 15 10.19 14.59 -6.83
N GLY A 16 8.88 14.28 -6.80
CA GLY A 16 8.32 13.12 -7.52
C GLY A 16 8.87 11.75 -7.10
N THR A 17 9.41 11.60 -5.88
CA THR A 17 10.07 10.36 -5.43
C THR A 17 9.13 9.44 -4.65
N HIS A 18 9.54 8.18 -4.44
CA HIS A 18 8.80 7.22 -3.61
C HIS A 18 8.64 7.72 -2.16
N GLU A 19 9.68 8.35 -1.63
CA GLU A 19 9.75 8.86 -0.25
C GLU A 19 8.74 9.98 0.02
N HIS A 20 8.31 10.68 -1.03
CA HIS A 20 7.36 11.78 -0.92
C HIS A 20 5.94 11.41 -1.37
N HIS A 21 5.70 10.15 -1.74
CA HIS A 21 4.35 9.69 -2.07
C HIS A 21 3.51 9.52 -0.79
N ILE A 22 2.65 10.49 -0.51
CA ILE A 22 1.87 10.58 0.74
C ILE A 22 0.39 10.80 0.48
N TRP A 23 -0.45 10.51 1.47
CA TRP A 23 -1.89 10.72 1.40
C TRP A 23 -2.32 11.95 2.20
N ARG A 24 -3.35 12.64 1.71
CA ARG A 24 -3.99 13.76 2.42
C ARG A 24 -4.75 13.22 3.64
N VAL A 25 -4.19 13.40 4.83
CA VAL A 25 -4.72 12.87 6.09
C VAL A 25 -6.17 13.31 6.33
N ASP A 26 -6.51 14.57 6.07
CA ASP A 26 -7.88 15.06 6.29
C ASP A 26 -8.89 14.36 5.37
N LYS A 27 -8.49 14.03 4.13
CA LYS A 27 -9.35 13.26 3.21
C LYS A 27 -9.51 11.81 3.66
N VAL A 28 -8.45 11.20 4.21
CA VAL A 28 -8.54 9.85 4.79
C VAL A 28 -9.53 9.86 5.94
N LYS A 29 -9.38 10.79 6.89
CA LYS A 29 -10.29 10.94 8.04
C LYS A 29 -11.75 11.16 7.60
N ALA A 30 -11.98 12.03 6.63
CA ALA A 30 -13.32 12.30 6.13
C ALA A 30 -13.97 11.06 5.50
N LEU A 31 -13.20 10.24 4.77
CA LEU A 31 -13.70 9.01 4.17
C LEU A 31 -13.92 7.90 5.20
N VAL A 32 -13.03 7.76 6.18
CA VAL A 32 -13.23 6.81 7.30
C VAL A 32 -14.47 7.17 8.12
N ALA A 33 -14.71 8.47 8.34
CA ALA A 33 -15.90 8.94 9.06
C ALA A 33 -17.20 8.84 8.23
N ASN A 34 -17.10 8.61 6.91
CA ASN A 34 -18.27 8.43 6.07
C ASN A 34 -18.85 7.01 6.29
N GLN A 35 -20.16 6.94 6.50
CA GLN A 35 -20.92 5.70 6.73
C GLN A 35 -21.95 5.43 5.62
N ASP A 36 -21.86 6.16 4.50
CA ASP A 36 -22.74 5.97 3.34
C ASP A 36 -22.47 4.63 2.64
N GLU A 37 -21.23 4.13 2.73
CA GLU A 37 -20.77 2.88 2.13
C GLU A 37 -20.56 1.82 3.21
N GLU A 38 -20.95 0.58 2.94
CA GLU A 38 -20.80 -0.52 3.90
C GLU A 38 -19.32 -0.86 4.17
N VAL A 39 -18.47 -0.77 3.15
CA VAL A 39 -17.02 -1.00 3.24
C VAL A 39 -16.29 -0.05 2.30
N THR A 40 -15.25 0.62 2.79
CA THR A 40 -14.37 1.46 1.97
C THR A 40 -12.94 0.90 1.97
N PHE A 41 -12.42 0.55 0.80
CA PHE A 41 -11.03 0.11 0.64
C PHE A 41 -10.11 1.26 0.25
N PHE A 42 -9.01 1.42 1.00
CA PHE A 42 -7.95 2.37 0.69
C PHE A 42 -6.76 1.64 0.08
N CYS A 43 -6.58 1.76 -1.24
CA CYS A 43 -5.56 0.98 -1.97
C CYS A 43 -4.31 1.82 -2.29
N GLY A 44 -3.13 1.29 -1.96
CA GLY A 44 -1.83 1.85 -2.29
C GLY A 44 -0.90 1.99 -1.08
N GLY A 45 0.35 2.36 -1.34
CA GLY A 45 1.31 2.70 -0.29
C GLY A 45 1.31 4.20 0.00
N SER A 46 1.66 4.60 1.23
CA SER A 46 1.81 6.00 1.60
C SER A 46 2.90 6.18 2.64
N ARG A 47 3.86 7.10 2.46
CA ARG A 47 4.98 7.25 3.40
C ARG A 47 4.59 7.89 4.74
N ASN A 48 3.41 8.52 4.81
CA ASN A 48 2.85 9.05 6.04
C ASN A 48 1.75 8.15 6.65
N PHE A 49 1.66 6.88 6.24
CA PHE A 49 0.65 5.94 6.77
C PHE A 49 0.61 5.86 8.31
N PRO A 50 1.73 5.97 9.07
CA PRO A 50 1.67 5.87 10.53
C PRO A 50 0.76 6.92 11.18
N LYS A 51 0.44 8.02 10.47
CA LYS A 51 -0.42 9.10 10.96
C LYS A 51 -1.92 8.78 10.93
N PHE A 52 -2.33 7.74 10.21
CA PHE A 52 -3.74 7.42 10.02
C PHE A 52 -4.05 5.92 9.97
N ILE A 53 -3.04 5.05 9.98
CA ILE A 53 -3.25 3.60 9.87
C ILE A 53 -4.11 3.02 10.98
N ASN A 54 -4.10 3.64 12.16
CA ASN A 54 -4.94 3.27 13.29
C ASN A 54 -6.42 3.64 13.13
N LEU A 55 -6.78 4.33 12.04
CA LEU A 55 -8.17 4.64 11.71
C LEU A 55 -8.83 3.52 10.89
N PHE A 56 -8.06 2.55 10.38
CA PHE A 56 -8.60 1.45 9.60
C PHE A 56 -8.95 0.27 10.51
N ASP A 57 -10.11 -0.35 10.27
CA ASP A 57 -10.55 -1.55 10.97
C ASP A 57 -9.63 -2.74 10.65
N SER A 58 -9.05 -2.76 9.45
CA SER A 58 -8.10 -3.76 9.01
C SER A 58 -7.14 -3.23 7.97
N VAL A 59 -5.94 -3.78 7.95
CA VAL A 59 -4.87 -3.44 7.01
C VAL A 59 -4.37 -4.72 6.36
N PHE A 60 -4.52 -4.83 5.04
CA PHE A 60 -4.02 -5.96 4.28
C PHE A 60 -2.65 -5.65 3.68
N VAL A 61 -1.69 -6.57 3.82
CA VAL A 61 -0.35 -6.46 3.26
C VAL A 61 -0.17 -7.58 2.24
N PHE A 62 -0.05 -7.21 0.97
CA PHE A 62 0.14 -8.18 -0.12
C PHE A 62 1.60 -8.57 -0.22
N GLU A 63 1.89 -9.83 0.04
CA GLU A 63 3.23 -10.39 -0.10
C GLU A 63 3.31 -11.30 -1.33
N VAL A 64 4.46 -11.23 -1.99
CA VAL A 64 4.85 -12.18 -3.03
C VAL A 64 6.26 -12.66 -2.72
N ASN A 65 6.61 -13.87 -3.17
CA ASN A 65 8.00 -14.30 -3.12
C ASN A 65 8.87 -13.48 -4.10
N LEU A 66 10.19 -13.47 -3.88
CA LEU A 66 11.12 -12.65 -4.66
C LEU A 66 11.18 -13.05 -6.14
N THR A 67 10.98 -14.34 -6.46
CA THR A 67 10.94 -14.83 -7.85
C THR A 67 9.75 -14.22 -8.58
N THR A 68 8.55 -14.38 -8.05
CA THR A 68 7.31 -13.80 -8.60
C THR A 68 7.37 -12.27 -8.67
N LEU A 69 7.99 -11.61 -7.69
CA LEU A 69 8.19 -10.17 -7.73
C LEU A 69 9.02 -9.75 -8.95
N ASN A 70 10.17 -10.39 -9.16
CA ASN A 70 11.06 -10.05 -10.28
C ASN A 70 10.42 -10.35 -11.63
N GLU A 71 9.74 -11.49 -11.78
CA GLU A 71 9.00 -11.83 -13.00
C GLU A 71 7.94 -10.76 -13.36
N ARG A 72 7.20 -10.26 -12.36
CA ARG A 72 6.22 -9.18 -12.57
C ARG A 72 6.90 -7.84 -12.90
N LEU A 73 8.08 -7.58 -12.38
CA LEU A 73 8.85 -6.37 -12.70
C LEU A 73 9.46 -6.44 -14.11
N ASP A 74 9.83 -7.62 -14.62
CA ASP A 74 10.34 -7.82 -15.97
C ASP A 74 9.37 -7.39 -17.06
N GLY A 75 8.06 -7.55 -16.83
CA GLY A 75 7.02 -7.05 -17.72
C GLY A 75 6.66 -5.56 -17.55
N ARG A 76 7.28 -4.84 -16.60
CA ARG A 76 6.86 -3.49 -16.22
C ARG A 76 7.51 -2.41 -17.10
N PRO A 77 6.72 -1.47 -17.68
CA PRO A 77 7.25 -0.35 -18.44
C PRO A 77 8.25 0.53 -17.66
N GLU A 78 9.24 1.10 -18.34
CA GLU A 78 10.28 1.95 -17.71
C GLU A 78 9.73 3.23 -17.06
N ASN A 79 8.58 3.72 -17.53
CA ASN A 79 7.90 4.89 -16.98
C ASN A 79 7.06 4.59 -15.74
N GLU A 80 6.97 3.32 -15.32
CA GLU A 80 6.30 2.90 -14.09
C GLU A 80 7.33 2.55 -13.00
N TRP A 81 6.93 2.74 -11.75
CA TRP A 81 7.76 2.40 -10.60
C TRP A 81 8.21 0.93 -10.63
N GLY A 82 9.52 0.68 -10.63
CA GLY A 82 10.11 -0.67 -10.74
C GLY A 82 10.48 -1.07 -12.17
N GLY A 83 10.19 -0.21 -13.15
CA GLY A 83 10.70 -0.35 -14.51
C GLY A 83 12.18 0.01 -14.63
N LYS A 84 12.69 0.89 -13.76
CA LYS A 84 14.11 1.31 -13.77
C LYS A 84 14.96 0.47 -12.82
N LYS A 85 16.22 0.23 -13.20
CA LYS A 85 17.16 -0.58 -12.41
C LYS A 85 17.33 -0.09 -10.96
N SER A 86 17.52 1.22 -10.76
CA SER A 86 17.68 1.81 -9.42
C SER A 86 16.44 1.62 -8.54
N GLU A 87 15.24 1.60 -9.13
CA GLU A 87 13.99 1.35 -8.42
C GLU A 87 13.86 -0.12 -8.05
N ARG A 88 14.32 -1.04 -8.90
CA ARG A 88 14.35 -2.48 -8.60
C ARG A 88 15.24 -2.82 -7.42
N GLU A 89 16.44 -2.27 -7.36
CA GLU A 89 17.35 -2.45 -6.22
C GLU A 89 16.67 -2.02 -4.90
N ARG A 90 15.95 -0.90 -4.94
CA ARG A 90 15.17 -0.41 -3.80
C ARG A 90 14.00 -1.33 -3.46
N ILE A 91 13.25 -1.81 -4.46
CA ILE A 91 12.14 -2.76 -4.26
C ILE A 91 12.63 -4.07 -3.61
N VAL A 92 13.76 -4.62 -4.08
CA VAL A 92 14.35 -5.83 -3.50
C VAL A 92 14.77 -5.61 -2.05
N ARG A 93 15.40 -4.47 -1.74
CA ARG A 93 15.76 -4.11 -0.36
C ARG A 93 14.51 -3.99 0.53
N LEU A 94 13.45 -3.30 0.08
CA LEU A 94 12.19 -3.17 0.82
C LEU A 94 11.54 -4.55 1.06
N HIS A 95 11.55 -5.42 0.04
CA HIS A 95 11.03 -6.79 0.15
C HIS A 95 11.76 -7.61 1.21
N GLN A 96 13.10 -7.53 1.25
CA GLN A 96 13.94 -8.29 2.19
C GLN A 96 13.88 -7.74 3.62
N THR A 97 13.90 -6.41 3.78
CA THR A 97 13.96 -5.77 5.09
C THR A 97 12.58 -5.60 5.73
N LYS A 98 11.51 -5.65 4.92
CA LYS A 98 10.13 -5.36 5.33
C LYS A 98 9.98 -3.98 5.99
N GLU A 99 10.94 -3.07 5.76
CA GLU A 99 10.82 -1.68 6.19
C GLU A 99 9.65 -1.01 5.43
N GLU A 100 9.04 0.00 6.05
CA GLU A 100 7.84 0.66 5.51
C GLU A 100 6.59 -0.23 5.36
N ILE A 101 6.58 -1.43 5.96
CA ILE A 101 5.39 -2.30 6.08
C ILE A 101 4.77 -2.14 7.49
N PRO A 102 3.44 -2.03 7.59
CA PRO A 102 2.74 -2.08 8.87
C PRO A 102 3.01 -3.38 9.64
N LYS A 103 3.41 -3.29 10.91
CA LYS A 103 3.73 -4.46 11.74
C LYS A 103 2.51 -5.34 12.09
N ASN A 104 1.32 -4.75 12.11
CA ASN A 104 0.08 -5.42 12.54
C ASN A 104 -0.89 -5.64 11.36
N GLY A 105 -0.37 -5.70 10.12
CA GLY A 105 -1.19 -6.00 8.95
C GLY A 105 -1.51 -7.49 8.83
N ILE A 106 -2.67 -7.79 8.26
CA ILE A 106 -3.04 -9.14 7.81
C ILE A 106 -2.26 -9.41 6.52
N ILE A 107 -1.35 -10.38 6.58
CA ILE A 107 -0.55 -10.78 5.42
C ILE A 107 -1.42 -11.62 4.48
N ILE A 108 -1.49 -11.23 3.20
CA ILE A 108 -2.20 -11.96 2.15
C ILE A 108 -1.16 -12.42 1.12
N ASP A 109 -1.13 -13.72 0.81
CA ASP A 109 -0.23 -14.26 -0.22
C ASP A 109 -0.74 -13.92 -1.62
N ALA A 110 -0.20 -12.85 -2.19
CA ALA A 110 -0.51 -12.38 -3.53
C ALA A 110 0.25 -13.14 -4.64
N THR A 111 0.93 -14.24 -4.30
CA THR A 111 1.42 -15.24 -5.28
C THR A 111 0.28 -16.13 -5.77
N ALA A 112 -0.77 -16.30 -4.96
CA ALA A 112 -1.94 -17.10 -5.30
C ALA A 112 -2.72 -16.52 -6.50
N PRO A 113 -3.61 -17.32 -7.14
CA PRO A 113 -4.56 -16.81 -8.13
C PRO A 113 -5.37 -15.64 -7.57
N ILE A 114 -5.67 -14.65 -8.42
CA ILE A 114 -6.35 -13.41 -8.00
C ILE A 114 -7.69 -13.67 -7.30
N GLU A 115 -8.44 -14.68 -7.73
CA GLU A 115 -9.72 -15.07 -7.13
C GLU A 115 -9.54 -15.45 -5.66
N HIS A 116 -8.52 -16.25 -5.33
CA HIS A 116 -8.25 -16.64 -3.94
C HIS A 116 -7.82 -15.45 -3.08
N VAL A 117 -7.02 -14.53 -3.64
CA VAL A 117 -6.60 -13.30 -2.96
C VAL A 117 -7.82 -12.43 -2.64
N VAL A 118 -8.73 -12.28 -3.59
CA VAL A 118 -9.97 -11.51 -3.42
C VAL A 118 -10.87 -12.16 -2.37
N ASP A 119 -11.08 -13.47 -2.45
CA ASP A 119 -11.91 -14.22 -1.49
C ASP A 119 -11.38 -14.07 -0.06
N GLU A 120 -10.06 -14.12 0.14
CA GLU A 120 -9.44 -13.94 1.45
C GLU A 120 -9.66 -12.54 2.03
N ILE A 121 -9.53 -11.50 1.20
CA ILE A 121 -9.78 -10.10 1.61
C ILE A 121 -11.25 -9.90 1.98
N VAL A 122 -12.17 -10.42 1.19
CA VAL A 122 -13.62 -10.32 1.44
C VAL A 122 -13.97 -11.03 2.75
N ARG A 123 -13.49 -12.25 2.95
CA ARG A 123 -13.72 -13.02 4.19
C ARG A 123 -13.27 -12.23 5.43
N HIS A 124 -12.07 -11.68 5.42
CA HIS A 124 -11.58 -10.87 6.55
C HIS A 124 -12.37 -9.57 6.73
N SER A 125 -12.83 -8.95 5.64
CA SER A 125 -13.63 -7.73 5.71
C SER A 125 -15.01 -7.99 6.34
N GLU A 126 -15.59 -9.17 6.13
CA GLU A 126 -16.85 -9.59 6.75
C GLU A 126 -16.70 -9.97 8.23
N GLU A 127 -15.59 -10.60 8.62
CA GLU A 127 -15.32 -10.99 10.01
C GLU A 127 -15.20 -9.78 10.94
N ASN A 128 -14.63 -8.68 10.46
CA ASN A 128 -14.45 -7.45 11.24
C ASN A 128 -15.73 -6.60 11.37
N LYS A 129 -16.83 -6.97 10.70
CA LYS A 129 -18.13 -6.30 10.88
C LYS A 129 -18.84 -6.68 12.20
N ARG A 130 -18.31 -7.66 12.94
CA ARG A 130 -18.90 -8.21 14.17
C ARG A 130 -18.27 -7.62 15.43
#